data_AF-A0A8J7GTY6-F1
#
_entry.id   AF-A0A8J7GTY6-F1
#
_cell.length_a   1.000
_cell.length_b   1.000
_cell.length_c   1.000
_cell.angle_alpha   90.00
_cell.angle_beta   90.00
_cell.angle_gamma   90.00
#
_symmetry.space_group_name_H-M   'P 1'
#
loop_
_entity.id
_entity.type
_entity.pdbx_description
1 polymer ?
#
loop_
_entity_poly.entity_id
_entity_poly.type
_entity_poly.pdbx_seq_one_letter_code
_entity_poly.pdbx_strand_id
1 'polypeptide(L)'
;MNLAAQIFAVLAGLLHVVIFAMESVLFRQPAVHGRFLVKADELTAVRPWALNQGFYNLFLALGALGGVLAVHIADTATAGAAVALFACGCMLGAALVLLVTDRRMIRAAAMQGTFPLLALLCAAVL
;
A
#
# COMPACT_ATOMS: atom_id res chain seq x y z
N MET A 1 -5.34 -6.78 17.99
CA MET A 1 -5.89 -6.37 16.68
C MET A 1 -7.10 -7.23 16.37
N ASN A 2 -8.29 -6.64 16.34
CA ASN A 2 -9.54 -7.36 16.08
C ASN A 2 -9.65 -7.87 14.63
N LEU A 3 -10.64 -8.73 14.37
CA LEU A 3 -10.83 -9.38 13.08
C LEU A 3 -11.08 -8.38 11.94
N ALA A 4 -11.86 -7.32 12.17
CA ALA A 4 -12.13 -6.32 11.14
C ALA A 4 -10.84 -5.60 10.71
N ALA A 5 -10.01 -5.20 11.67
CA ALA A 5 -8.70 -4.61 11.38
C ALA A 5 -7.79 -5.57 10.59
N GLN A 6 -7.79 -6.87 10.93
CA GLN A 6 -7.03 -7.89 10.19
C GLN A 6 -7.51 -8.00 8.73
N ILE A 7 -8.83 -8.06 8.49
CA ILE A 7 -9.40 -8.14 7.14
C ILE A 7 -8.96 -6.95 6.30
N PHE A 8 -9.08 -5.72 6.83
CA PHE A 8 -8.69 -4.53 6.10
C PHE A 8 -7.17 -4.42 5.89
N ALA A 9 -6.36 -4.86 6.86
CA ALA A 9 -4.90 -4.91 6.69
C ALA A 9 -4.49 -5.91 5.59
N VAL A 10 -5.15 -7.06 5.49
CA VAL A 10 -4.94 -8.02 4.40
C VAL A 10 -5.32 -7.42 3.05
N LEU A 11 -6.51 -6.80 2.95
CA LEU A 11 -6.95 -6.13 1.72
C LEU A 11 -6.00 -5.01 1.30
N ALA A 12 -5.49 -4.24 2.26
CA ALA A 12 -4.47 -3.22 2.02
C ALA A 12 -3.17 -3.83 1.46
N GLY A 13 -2.67 -4.89 2.08
CA GLY A 13 -1.48 -5.61 1.62
C GLY A 13 -1.64 -6.15 0.20
N LEU A 14 -2.75 -6.85 -0.08
CA LEU A 14 -3.05 -7.39 -1.42
C LEU A 14 -3.12 -6.30 -2.48
N LEU A 15 -3.77 -5.16 -2.18
CA LEU A 15 -3.81 -4.02 -3.09
C LEU A 15 -2.41 -3.48 -3.38
N HIS A 16 -1.54 -3.40 -2.37
CA HIS A 16 -0.18 -2.91 -2.56
C HIS A 16 0.72 -3.90 -3.31
N VAL A 17 0.45 -5.21 -3.25
CA VAL A 17 1.06 -6.19 -4.18
C VAL A 17 0.64 -5.90 -5.63
N VAL A 18 -0.61 -5.54 -5.87
CA VAL A 18 -1.08 -5.14 -7.22
C VAL A 18 -0.41 -3.84 -7.67
N ILE A 19 -0.27 -2.86 -6.77
CA ILE A 19 0.45 -1.61 -7.06
C ILE A 19 1.93 -1.88 -7.40
N PHE A 20 2.61 -2.73 -6.62
CA PHE A 20 3.95 -3.21 -6.93
C PHE A 20 4.04 -3.81 -8.33
N ALA A 21 3.10 -4.69 -8.70
CA ALA A 21 3.10 -5.30 -10.03
C ALA A 21 2.95 -4.23 -11.13
N MET A 22 2.09 -3.22 -10.93
CA MET A 22 1.94 -2.10 -11.85
C MET A 22 3.21 -1.25 -11.97
N GLU A 23 3.85 -0.87 -10.87
CA GLU A 23 4.99 0.04 -10.85
C GLU A 23 6.33 -0.61 -11.24
N SER A 24 6.49 -1.91 -10.93
CA SER A 24 7.76 -2.63 -11.14
C SER A 24 7.78 -3.48 -12.41
N VAL A 25 6.72 -4.24 -12.66
CA VAL A 25 6.69 -5.27 -13.71
C VAL A 25 5.97 -4.76 -14.96
N LEU A 26 4.79 -4.18 -14.79
CA LEU A 26 3.88 -3.83 -15.87
C LEU A 26 4.02 -2.37 -16.33
N PHE A 27 4.87 -1.57 -15.69
CA PHE A 27 4.93 -0.11 -15.88
C PHE A 27 5.16 0.34 -17.33
N ARG A 28 5.86 -0.48 -18.13
CA ARG A 28 6.08 -0.18 -19.57
C ARG A 28 4.80 -0.21 -20.41
N GLN A 29 3.73 -0.84 -19.93
CA GLN A 29 2.48 -0.93 -20.67
C GLN A 29 1.75 0.42 -20.67
N PRO A 30 1.30 0.93 -21.84
CA PRO A 30 0.57 2.21 -21.95
C PRO A 30 -0.63 2.34 -21.00
N ALA A 31 -1.38 1.25 -20.85
CA ALA A 31 -2.53 1.20 -19.95
C ALA A 31 -2.16 1.31 -18.46
N VAL A 32 -0.89 1.06 -18.10
CA VAL A 32 -0.40 1.09 -16.73
C VAL A 32 0.24 2.44 -16.42
N HIS A 33 1.28 2.87 -17.13
CA HIS A 33 1.91 4.17 -16.86
C HIS A 33 0.97 5.36 -17.07
N GLY A 34 -0.03 5.23 -17.96
CA GLY A 34 -1.09 6.22 -18.12
C GLY A 34 -1.92 6.43 -16.85
N ARG A 35 -2.06 5.42 -15.98
CA ARG A 35 -2.74 5.56 -14.67
C ARG A 35 -1.95 6.41 -13.68
N PHE A 36 -0.64 6.52 -13.88
CA PHE A 36 0.27 7.37 -13.10
C PHE A 36 0.52 8.71 -13.78
N LEU A 37 -0.23 9.04 -14.85
CA LEU A 37 -0.11 10.28 -15.61
C LEU A 37 1.29 10.49 -16.25
N VAL A 38 2.02 9.40 -16.49
CA VAL A 38 3.34 9.42 -17.13
C VAL A 38 3.18 9.25 -18.63
N LYS A 39 3.88 10.06 -19.43
CA LYS A 39 3.88 9.93 -20.90
C LYS A 39 4.95 8.92 -21.37
N ALA A 40 4.77 8.40 -22.58
CA ALA A 40 5.66 7.38 -23.13
C ALA A 40 7.11 7.87 -23.34
N ASP A 41 7.30 9.15 -23.65
CA ASP A 41 8.61 9.79 -23.83
C ASP A 41 9.35 10.05 -22.50
N GLU A 42 8.63 10.09 -21.38
CA GLU A 42 9.19 10.27 -20.03
C GLU A 42 9.63 8.94 -19.37
N LEU A 43 9.25 7.80 -19.96
CA LEU A 43 9.43 6.47 -19.34
C LEU A 43 10.86 6.17 -18.93
N THR A 44 11.85 6.55 -19.74
CA THR A 44 13.26 6.28 -19.46
C THR A 44 13.73 6.94 -18.17
N ALA A 45 13.22 8.14 -17.87
CA ALA A 45 13.56 8.90 -16.66
C ALA A 45 12.80 8.41 -15.43
N VAL A 46 11.50 8.09 -15.58
CA VAL A 46 10.62 7.76 -14.44
C VAL A 46 10.74 6.30 -14.01
N ARG A 47 11.04 5.39 -14.94
CA ARG A 47 10.99 3.94 -14.68
C ARG A 47 11.87 3.46 -13.51
N PRO A 48 13.12 3.93 -13.33
CA PRO A 48 13.92 3.52 -12.16
C PRO A 48 13.28 3.92 -10.83
N TRP A 49 12.63 5.09 -10.78
CA TRP A 49 11.92 5.58 -9.61
C TRP A 49 10.63 4.80 -9.37
N ALA A 50 9.86 4.51 -10.42
CA ALA A 50 8.66 3.67 -10.33
C ALA A 50 9.00 2.26 -9.83
N LEU A 51 10.08 1.66 -10.34
CA LEU A 51 10.56 0.36 -9.87
C LEU A 51 10.86 0.39 -8.36
N ASN A 52 11.60 1.41 -7.89
CA ASN A 52 11.92 1.52 -6.48
C ASN A 52 10.67 1.73 -5.62
N GLN A 53 9.74 2.58 -6.08
CA GLN A 53 8.47 2.81 -5.40
C GLN A 53 7.63 1.53 -5.30
N GLY A 54 7.60 0.73 -6.37
CA GLY A 54 6.95 -0.56 -6.35
C GLY A 54 7.52 -1.48 -5.26
N PHE A 55 8.85 -1.52 -5.10
CA PHE A 55 9.47 -2.33 -4.04
C PHE A 55 9.17 -1.82 -2.63
N TYR A 56 9.09 -0.50 -2.41
CA TYR A 56 8.57 0.04 -1.15
C TYR A 56 7.14 -0.44 -0.87
N ASN A 57 6.27 -0.39 -1.88
CA ASN A 57 4.90 -0.90 -1.78
C ASN A 57 4.87 -2.40 -1.47
N LEU A 58 5.75 -3.20 -2.08
CA LEU A 58 5.87 -4.63 -1.79
C LEU A 58 6.30 -4.87 -0.35
N PHE A 59 7.31 -4.17 0.17
CA PHE A 59 7.78 -4.37 1.54
C PHE A 59 6.73 -3.96 2.58
N LEU A 60 5.98 -2.89 2.33
CA LEU A 60 4.83 -2.52 3.16
C LEU A 60 3.74 -3.60 3.09
N ALA A 61 3.45 -4.15 1.90
CA ALA A 61 2.51 -5.26 1.76
C ALA A 61 2.95 -6.49 2.55
N LEU A 62 4.23 -6.85 2.49
CA LEU A 62 4.80 -7.96 3.26
C LEU A 62 4.72 -7.70 4.77
N GLY A 63 4.95 -6.47 5.22
CA GLY A 63 4.75 -6.06 6.61
C GLY A 63 3.28 -6.21 7.05
N ALA A 64 2.34 -5.74 6.23
CA ALA A 64 0.91 -5.86 6.51
C ALA A 64 0.47 -7.33 6.60
N LEU A 65 0.78 -8.14 5.59
CA LEU A 65 0.38 -9.55 5.50
C LEU A 65 1.10 -10.42 6.54
N GLY A 66 2.42 -10.24 6.68
CA GLY A 66 3.24 -10.97 7.65
C GLY A 66 2.89 -10.60 9.08
N GLY A 67 2.60 -9.32 9.34
CA GLY A 67 2.12 -8.86 10.64
C GLY A 67 0.79 -9.48 11.02
N VAL A 68 -0.18 -9.55 10.10
CA VAL A 68 -1.47 -10.26 10.32
C VAL A 68 -1.23 -11.75 10.59
N LEU A 69 -0.36 -12.42 9.83
CA LEU A 69 -0.03 -13.82 10.07
C LEU A 69 0.58 -14.04 11.47
N ALA A 70 1.51 -13.17 11.87
CA ALA A 70 2.14 -13.21 13.19
C ALA A 70 1.15 -12.98 14.34
N VAL A 71 0.00 -12.31 14.12
CA VAL A 71 -1.06 -12.23 15.15
C VAL A 71 -1.54 -13.62 15.60
N HIS A 72 -1.42 -14.64 14.74
CA HIS A 72 -1.88 -16.00 15.00
C HIS A 72 -0.77 -16.97 15.42
N ILE A 73 0.47 -16.49 15.61
CA ILE A 73 1.59 -17.30 16.10
C ILE A 73 1.80 -17.01 17.59
N ALA A 74 1.96 -18.07 18.40
CA ALA A 74 2.17 -17.98 19.84
C ALA A 74 3.26 -16.95 20.20
N ASP A 75 2.99 -16.15 21.23
CA ASP A 75 3.88 -15.11 21.79
C ASP A 75 4.26 -13.95 20.83
N THR A 76 3.70 -13.89 19.62
CA THR A 76 4.02 -12.83 18.65
C THR A 76 2.85 -11.87 18.37
N ALA A 77 1.71 -12.04 19.04
CA ALA A 77 0.48 -11.31 18.73
C ALA A 77 0.63 -9.78 18.73
N THR A 78 1.26 -9.23 19.78
CA THR A 78 1.49 -7.78 19.90
C THR A 78 2.46 -7.26 18.83
N ALA A 79 3.55 -7.98 18.59
CA ALA A 79 4.53 -7.62 17.58
C ALA A 79 3.95 -7.66 16.16
N GLY A 80 3.19 -8.71 15.84
CA GLY A 80 2.51 -8.85 14.55
C GLY A 80 1.51 -7.73 14.29
N ALA A 81 0.70 -7.40 15.29
CA ALA A 81 -0.22 -6.26 15.21
C ALA A 81 0.52 -4.93 14.99
N ALA A 82 1.61 -4.67 15.72
CA ALA A 82 2.40 -3.45 15.56
C ALA A 82 2.98 -3.33 14.14
N VAL A 83 3.54 -4.40 13.58
CA VAL A 83 4.09 -4.41 12.22
C VAL A 83 2.99 -4.19 11.17
N ALA A 84 1.84 -4.86 11.31
CA ALA A 84 0.74 -4.72 10.36
C ALA A 84 0.16 -3.30 10.35
N LEU A 85 -0.05 -2.72 11.54
CA LEU A 85 -0.61 -1.38 11.68
C LEU A 85 0.40 -0.30 11.27
N PHE A 86 1.70 -0.49 11.55
CA PHE A 86 2.73 0.41 11.05
C PHE A 86 2.78 0.44 9.52
N ALA A 87 2.73 -0.73 8.88
CA ALA A 87 2.65 -0.82 7.42
C ALA A 87 1.42 -0.09 6.86
N CYS A 88 0.24 -0.29 7.46
CA CYS A 88 -0.97 0.44 7.10
C CYS A 88 -0.81 1.96 7.30
N GLY A 89 -0.17 2.38 8.40
CA GLY A 89 0.15 3.78 8.67
C GLY A 89 0.98 4.43 7.57
N CYS A 90 2.02 3.73 7.10
CA CYS A 90 2.86 4.19 5.99
C CYS A 90 2.08 4.30 4.67
N MET A 91 1.24 3.30 4.34
CA MET A 91 0.39 3.33 3.14
C MET A 91 -0.59 4.51 3.17
N LEU A 92 -1.24 4.73 4.32
CA LEU A 92 -2.13 5.89 4.51
C LEU A 92 -1.36 7.20 4.41
N GLY A 93 -0.18 7.30 5.03
CA GLY A 93 0.69 8.47 4.93
C GLY A 93 1.04 8.81 3.48
N ALA A 94 1.45 7.81 2.69
CA ALA A 94 1.73 7.98 1.27
C ALA A 94 0.49 8.42 0.48
N ALA A 95 -0.68 7.85 0.78
CA ALA A 95 -1.95 8.26 0.18
C ALA A 95 -2.29 9.73 0.46
N LEU A 96 -2.07 10.21 1.69
CA LEU A 96 -2.29 11.60 2.08
C LEU A 96 -1.30 12.55 1.38
N VAL A 97 -0.03 12.17 1.29
CA VAL A 97 0.97 12.93 0.53
C VAL A 97 0.55 13.04 -0.94
N LEU A 98 0.09 11.95 -1.56
CA LEU A 98 -0.40 11.98 -2.94
C LEU A 98 -1.64 12.87 -3.09
N LEU A 99 -2.59 12.78 -2.15
CA LEU A 99 -3.81 13.57 -2.15
C LEU A 99 -3.54 15.08 -2.12
N VAL A 100 -2.54 15.50 -1.35
CA VAL A 100 -2.17 16.91 -1.20
C VAL A 100 -1.31 17.40 -2.37
N THR A 101 -0.46 16.54 -2.95
CA THR A 101 0.50 16.94 -3.99
C THR A 101 -0.08 16.97 -5.39
N ASP A 102 -1.02 16.10 -5.75
CA ASP A 102 -1.63 16.09 -7.09
C ASP A 102 -3.14 15.80 -7.06
N ARG A 103 -3.94 16.84 -7.33
CA ARG A 103 -5.41 16.73 -7.38
C ARG A 103 -5.92 15.82 -8.49
N ARG A 104 -5.14 15.58 -9.55
CA ARG A 104 -5.52 14.64 -10.61
C ARG A 104 -5.45 13.18 -10.13
N MET A 105 -4.70 12.94 -9.06
CA MET A 105 -4.47 11.62 -8.46
C MET A 105 -5.37 11.33 -7.26
N ILE A 106 -6.39 12.15 -6.96
CA ILE A 106 -7.33 11.93 -5.83
C ILE A 106 -7.90 10.52 -5.83
N ARG A 107 -8.29 10.00 -7.00
CA ARG A 107 -8.83 8.63 -7.11
C ARG A 107 -7.78 7.58 -6.73
N ALA A 108 -6.54 7.75 -7.17
CA ALA A 108 -5.45 6.84 -6.83
C ALA A 108 -5.12 6.90 -5.33
N ALA A 109 -5.07 8.11 -4.75
CA ALA A 109 -4.91 8.31 -3.31
C ALA A 109 -6.02 7.63 -2.51
N ALA A 110 -7.28 7.81 -2.89
CA ALA A 110 -8.42 7.16 -2.23
C ALA A 110 -8.33 5.64 -2.32
N MET A 111 -8.03 5.08 -3.49
CA MET A 111 -7.91 3.62 -3.67
C MET A 111 -6.83 3.02 -2.77
N GLN A 112 -5.62 3.59 -2.75
CA GLN A 112 -4.53 3.04 -1.94
C GLN A 112 -4.71 3.30 -0.43
N GLY A 113 -5.37 4.40 -0.04
CA GLY A 113 -5.50 4.82 1.35
C GLY A 113 -6.73 4.27 2.11
N THR A 114 -7.77 3.80 1.41
CA THR A 114 -9.04 3.41 2.06
C THR A 114 -8.88 2.19 2.98
N PHE A 115 -8.33 1.08 2.50
CA PHE A 115 -8.16 -0.11 3.33
C PHE A 115 -7.20 0.11 4.52
N PRO A 116 -6.04 0.77 4.35
CA PRO A 116 -5.19 1.13 5.48
C PRO A 116 -5.90 2.00 6.53
N LEU A 117 -6.69 3.00 6.11
CA LEU A 117 -7.47 3.83 7.02
C LEU A 117 -8.46 3.00 7.84
N LEU A 118 -9.23 2.13 7.18
CA LEU A 118 -10.20 1.27 7.85
C LEU A 118 -9.54 0.29 8.82
N ALA A 119 -8.37 -0.26 8.47
CA ALA A 119 -7.60 -1.13 9.35
C ALA A 119 -7.20 -0.39 10.65
N LEU A 120 -6.68 0.83 10.53
CA LEU A 120 -6.27 1.66 11.66
C LEU A 120 -7.46 2.07 12.54
N LEU A 121 -8.57 2.51 11.93
CA LEU A 121 -9.77 2.89 12.67
C LEU A 121 -10.38 1.71 13.43
N CYS A 122 -10.51 0.55 12.78
CA CYS A 122 -10.99 -0.65 13.44
C CYS A 122 -10.07 -1.06 14.59
N ALA A 123 -8.74 -0.97 14.44
CA ALA A 123 -7.80 -1.33 15.50
C ALA A 123 -7.80 -0.36 16.69
N ALA A 124 -8.18 0.90 16.50
CA ALA A 124 -8.17 1.93 17.53
C ALA A 124 -9.47 1.99 18.36
N VAL A 125 -10.60 1.57 17.78
CA VAL A 125 -11.94 1.74 18.36
C VAL A 125 -12.49 0.45 18.99
N LEU A 126 -11.90 -0.72 18.70
CA LEU A 126 -12.39 -2.05 19.09
C LEU A 126 -11.26 -2.98 19.55
#